data_AF-A0AA38VG61-F1
#
_entry.id   AF-A0AA38VG61-F1
#
_cell.length_a   1.000
_cell.length_b   1.000
_cell.length_c   1.000
_cell.angle_alpha   90.00
_cell.angle_beta   90.00
_cell.angle_gamma   90.00
#
_symmetry.space_group_name_H-M   'P 1'
#
loop_
_entity.id
_entity.type
_entity.pdbx_description
1 polymer ?
#
loop_
_entity_poly.entity_id
_entity_poly.type
_entity_poly.pdbx_seq_one_letter_code
_entity_poly.pdbx_strand_id
1 'polypeptide(L)'
;MKAALKDQQREEPKESDDLGDYVEVSDEDDEVVAKLEDLDDLVAEKDERLEKIEKLLEEATKGEKSEDELNELRVTAETLEKEIGSLNERQTRLEDRLN
;
A
#
# COMPACT_ATOMS: atom_id res chain seq x y z
N MET A 1 7.78 51.70 55.49
CA MET A 1 8.16 50.27 55.47
C MET A 1 6.90 49.43 55.66
N LYS A 2 6.84 48.27 54.96
CA LYS A 2 5.79 47.22 54.89
C LYS A 2 4.64 47.52 53.91
N ALA A 3 4.77 47.15 52.63
CA ALA A 3 4.55 45.82 51.99
C ALA A 3 3.04 45.49 51.92
N ALA A 4 2.37 45.64 50.75
CA ALA A 4 2.14 44.61 49.71
C ALA A 4 1.45 43.36 50.31
N LEU A 5 0.30 42.88 49.84
CA LEU A 5 0.01 42.40 48.48
C LEU A 5 -1.46 42.64 48.08
N LYS A 6 -1.65 42.88 46.77
CA LYS A 6 -2.93 42.86 46.06
C LYS A 6 -3.39 41.41 45.90
N ASP A 7 -4.57 41.06 46.39
CA ASP A 7 -5.30 39.88 45.95
C ASP A 7 -5.89 40.14 44.55
N GLN A 8 -5.06 39.93 43.54
CA GLN A 8 -5.53 39.65 42.18
C GLN A 8 -6.10 38.24 42.20
N GLN A 9 -7.42 38.11 42.35
CA GLN A 9 -8.09 36.91 41.87
C GLN A 9 -7.91 36.89 40.35
N ARG A 10 -6.89 36.14 39.92
CA ARG A 10 -6.68 35.70 38.55
C ARG A 10 -7.87 34.80 38.25
N GLU A 11 -8.83 35.30 37.49
CA GLU A 11 -9.72 34.40 36.77
C GLU A 11 -8.82 33.58 35.85
N GLU A 12 -8.62 32.32 36.22
CA GLU A 12 -7.98 31.35 35.36
C GLU A 12 -8.75 31.35 34.04
N PRO A 13 -8.08 31.43 32.88
CA PRO A 13 -8.78 31.19 31.64
C PRO A 13 -9.32 29.77 31.75
N LYS A 14 -10.64 29.63 31.64
CA LYS A 14 -11.26 28.33 31.40
C LYS A 14 -10.49 27.77 30.21
N GLU A 15 -9.76 26.67 30.42
CA GLU A 15 -9.41 25.76 29.33
C GLU A 15 -10.75 25.44 28.68
N SER A 16 -11.06 26.17 27.61
CA SER A 16 -11.97 25.65 26.62
C SER A 16 -11.26 24.43 26.12
N ASP A 17 -11.79 23.27 26.49
CA ASP A 17 -11.69 22.04 25.73
C ASP A 17 -12.15 22.34 24.29
N ASP A 18 -11.34 23.10 23.55
CA ASP A 18 -11.36 23.09 22.10
C ASP A 18 -10.63 21.78 21.78
N LEU A 19 -11.36 20.70 22.04
CA LEU A 19 -11.08 19.37 21.57
C LEU A 19 -10.83 19.57 20.10
N GLY A 20 -9.53 19.53 19.76
CA GLY A 20 -9.03 19.80 18.44
C GLY A 20 -9.95 19.11 17.46
N ASP A 21 -10.36 19.87 16.47
CA ASP A 21 -11.16 19.45 15.31
C ASP A 21 -10.75 18.01 14.98
N TYR A 22 -11.45 17.05 15.58
CA TYR A 22 -11.27 15.65 15.28
C TYR A 22 -11.90 15.64 13.91
N VAL A 23 -11.04 15.74 12.89
CA VAL A 23 -11.41 15.33 11.55
C VAL A 23 -11.93 13.93 11.77
N GLU A 24 -13.26 13.80 11.81
CA GLU A 24 -13.93 12.52 11.73
C GLU A 24 -13.45 11.98 10.39
N VAL A 25 -12.39 11.18 10.43
CA VAL A 25 -12.04 10.28 9.35
C VAL A 25 -13.30 9.45 9.21
N SER A 26 -14.05 9.75 8.16
CA SER A 26 -15.35 9.14 7.95
C SER A 26 -15.12 7.65 7.71
N ASP A 27 -16.13 6.81 7.92
CA ASP A 27 -16.03 5.38 7.57
C ASP A 27 -15.62 5.18 6.08
N GLU A 28 -15.84 6.20 5.22
CA GLU A 28 -15.41 6.23 3.82
C GLU A 28 -13.88 6.39 3.68
N ASP A 29 -13.21 7.09 4.59
CA ASP A 29 -11.75 7.25 4.60
C ASP A 29 -11.04 5.94 5.00
N ASP A 30 -11.59 5.20 5.97
CA ASP A 30 -11.06 3.88 6.37
C ASP A 30 -11.22 2.85 5.24
N GLU A 31 -12.32 2.89 4.49
CA GLU A 31 -12.51 2.01 3.32
C GLU A 31 -11.53 2.35 2.19
N VAL A 32 -11.25 3.64 1.95
CA VAL A 32 -10.28 4.08 0.94
C VAL A 32 -8.86 3.68 1.32
N VAL A 33 -8.47 3.84 2.58
CA VAL A 33 -7.15 3.41 3.09
C VAL A 33 -6.96 1.91 2.88
N ALA A 34 -7.94 1.08 3.28
CA ALA A 34 -7.87 -0.37 3.10
C ALA A 34 -7.76 -0.78 1.61
N LYS A 35 -8.47 -0.09 0.70
CA LYS A 35 -8.38 -0.32 -0.75
C LYS A 35 -7.02 0.07 -1.32
N LEU A 36 -6.38 1.13 -0.79
CA LEU A 36 -5.05 1.55 -1.21
C LEU A 36 -3.96 0.58 -0.73
N GLU A 37 -4.08 0.05 0.49
CA GLU A 37 -3.20 -1.02 1.00
C GLU A 37 -3.32 -2.29 0.14
N ASP A 38 -4.55 -2.70 -0.20
CA ASP A 38 -4.80 -3.83 -1.12
C ASP A 38 -4.16 -3.61 -2.50
N LEU A 39 -4.13 -2.37 -3.01
CA LEU A 39 -3.49 -2.04 -4.28
C LEU A 39 -1.97 -2.11 -4.19
N ASP A 40 -1.37 -1.63 -3.10
CA ASP A 40 0.08 -1.67 -2.87
C ASP A 40 0.58 -3.13 -2.82
N ASP A 41 -0.13 -3.99 -2.07
CA ASP A 41 0.16 -5.42 -1.99
C ASP A 41 0.09 -6.10 -3.36
N LEU A 42 -0.90 -5.74 -4.19
CA LEU A 42 -1.04 -6.29 -5.54
C LEU A 42 0.09 -5.84 -6.47
N VAL A 43 0.55 -4.59 -6.34
CA VAL A 43 1.69 -4.09 -7.11
C VAL A 43 2.95 -4.84 -6.71
N ALA A 44 3.19 -5.03 -5.41
CA ALA A 44 4.33 -5.82 -4.91
C ALA A 44 4.31 -7.27 -5.42
N GLU A 45 3.14 -7.93 -5.42
CA GLU A 45 2.99 -9.30 -5.95
C GLU A 45 3.28 -9.38 -7.47
N LYS A 46 2.90 -8.34 -8.23
CA LYS A 46 3.21 -8.25 -9.66
C LYS A 46 4.70 -8.08 -9.90
N ASP A 47 5.35 -7.21 -9.14
CA ASP A 47 6.78 -6.92 -9.28
C ASP A 47 7.62 -8.18 -9.00
N GLU A 48 7.30 -8.95 -7.95
CA GLU A 48 7.98 -10.22 -7.65
C GLU A 48 7.82 -11.23 -8.79
N ARG A 49 6.61 -11.36 -9.35
CA ARG A 49 6.35 -12.25 -10.49
C ARG A 49 7.10 -11.81 -11.76
N LEU A 50 7.18 -10.52 -12.02
CA LEU A 50 7.93 -9.97 -13.15
C LEU A 50 9.44 -10.22 -13.00
N GLU A 51 10.01 -9.99 -11.82
CA GLU A 51 11.42 -10.30 -11.54
C GLU A 51 11.72 -11.79 -11.77
N LYS A 52 10.79 -12.66 -11.36
CA LYS A 52 10.90 -14.09 -11.63
C LYS A 52 10.90 -14.40 -13.12
N ILE A 53 10.02 -13.79 -13.92
CA ILE A 53 10.02 -13.96 -15.39
C ILE A 53 11.36 -13.49 -15.98
N GLU A 54 11.86 -12.32 -15.59
CA GLU A 54 13.13 -11.77 -16.08
C GLU A 54 14.29 -12.73 -15.79
N LYS A 55 14.34 -13.30 -14.59
CA LYS A 55 15.34 -14.30 -14.22
C LYS A 55 15.24 -15.57 -15.06
N LEU A 56 14.03 -16.07 -15.31
CA LEU A 56 13.82 -17.25 -16.16
C LEU A 56 14.29 -17.00 -17.60
N LEU A 57 14.03 -15.79 -18.12
CA LEU A 57 14.51 -15.37 -19.44
C LEU A 57 16.04 -15.26 -19.48
N GLU A 58 16.65 -14.66 -18.46
CA GLU A 58 18.11 -14.57 -18.34
C GLU A 58 18.73 -15.98 -18.32
N GLU A 59 18.18 -16.89 -17.52
CA GLU A 59 18.60 -18.29 -17.45
C GLU A 59 18.44 -19.02 -18.78
N ALA A 60 17.36 -18.77 -19.53
CA ALA A 60 17.14 -19.35 -20.85
C ALA A 60 18.17 -18.84 -21.88
N THR A 61 18.55 -17.56 -21.81
CA THR A 61 19.51 -16.96 -22.75
C THR A 61 20.96 -17.37 -22.51
N LYS A 62 21.31 -17.92 -21.33
CA LYS A 62 22.67 -18.38 -21.00
C LYS A 62 23.12 -19.62 -21.79
N GLY A 63 22.24 -20.26 -22.55
CA GLY A 63 22.60 -21.27 -23.56
C GLY A 63 23.12 -22.62 -23.04
N GLU A 64 23.20 -22.81 -21.72
CA GLU A 64 23.62 -24.07 -21.07
C GLU A 64 22.45 -24.97 -20.65
N LYS A 65 21.21 -24.54 -20.88
CA LYS A 65 19.99 -25.29 -20.50
C LYS A 65 19.66 -26.36 -21.53
N SER A 66 19.22 -27.53 -21.06
CA SER A 66 18.67 -28.60 -21.88
C SER A 66 17.28 -28.23 -22.44
N GLU A 67 16.82 -28.95 -23.46
CA GLU A 67 15.49 -28.74 -24.06
C GLU A 67 14.34 -28.94 -23.05
N ASP A 68 14.49 -29.90 -22.13
CA ASP A 68 13.53 -30.15 -21.05
C ASP A 68 13.46 -28.96 -20.08
N GLU A 69 14.62 -28.44 -19.66
CA GLU A 69 14.68 -27.26 -18.77
C GLU A 69 14.11 -26.01 -19.45
N LEU A 70 14.39 -25.80 -20.75
CA LEU A 70 13.80 -24.68 -21.49
C LEU A 70 12.27 -24.79 -21.58
N ASN A 71 11.72 -26.01 -21.73
CA ASN A 71 10.28 -26.25 -21.72
C ASN A 71 9.68 -25.94 -20.34
N GLU A 72 10.32 -26.36 -19.25
CA GLU A 72 9.88 -26.05 -17.89
C GLU A 72 9.90 -24.54 -17.61
N LEU A 73 10.96 -23.84 -18.05
CA LEU A 73 11.05 -22.38 -17.97
C LEU A 73 9.90 -21.71 -18.72
N ARG A 74 9.57 -22.19 -19.93
CA ARG A 74 8.46 -21.64 -20.73
C ARG A 74 7.10 -21.84 -20.05
N VAL A 75 6.82 -23.04 -19.55
CA VAL A 75 5.55 -23.32 -18.84
C VAL A 75 5.42 -22.47 -17.58
N THR A 76 6.54 -22.26 -16.87
CA THR A 76 6.57 -21.40 -15.68
C THR A 76 6.29 -19.94 -16.07
N ALA A 77 6.92 -19.43 -17.12
CA ALA A 77 6.69 -18.08 -17.61
C ALA A 77 5.23 -17.86 -18.06
N GLU A 78 4.66 -18.77 -18.85
CA GLU A 78 3.24 -18.71 -19.27
C GLU A 78 2.26 -18.74 -18.08
N THR A 79 2.63 -19.41 -16.99
CA THR A 79 1.81 -19.44 -15.77
C THR A 79 1.87 -18.09 -15.06
N LEU A 80 3.06 -17.52 -14.90
CA LEU A 80 3.25 -16.20 -14.29
C LEU A 80 2.57 -15.09 -15.09
N GLU A 81 2.59 -15.15 -16.42
CA GLU A 81 1.87 -14.21 -17.30
C GLU A 81 0.35 -14.22 -17.04
N LYS A 82 -0.26 -15.41 -16.87
CA LYS A 82 -1.69 -15.53 -16.55
C LYS A 82 -2.01 -15.00 -15.15
N GLU A 83 -1.13 -15.25 -14.19
CA GLU A 83 -1.26 -14.74 -12.84
C GLU A 83 -1.20 -13.20 -12.82
N ILE A 84 -0.23 -12.59 -13.52
CA ILE A 84 -0.15 -11.13 -13.69
C ILE A 84 -1.40 -10.58 -14.37
N GLY A 85 -1.94 -11.26 -15.39
CA GLY A 85 -3.20 -10.88 -16.01
C GLY A 85 -4.36 -10.84 -15.01
N SER A 86 -4.45 -11.84 -14.14
CA SER A 86 -5.47 -11.89 -13.08
C SER A 86 -5.29 -10.78 -12.03
N LEU A 87 -4.04 -10.47 -11.66
CA LEU A 87 -3.74 -9.35 -10.76
C LEU A 87 -4.10 -8.00 -11.39
N ASN A 88 -3.84 -7.81 -12.69
CA ASN A 88 -4.26 -6.60 -13.41
C ASN A 88 -5.79 -6.42 -13.39
N GLU A 89 -6.57 -7.49 -13.63
CA GLU A 89 -8.03 -7.41 -13.54
C GLU A 89 -8.49 -7.04 -12.13
N ARG A 90 -7.84 -7.58 -11.10
CA ARG A 90 -8.14 -7.25 -9.70
C ARG A 90 -7.79 -5.79 -9.38
N GLN A 91 -6.63 -5.32 -9.84
CA GLN A 91 -6.20 -3.94 -9.71
C GLN A 91 -7.22 -2.98 -10.34
N THR A 92 -7.63 -3.22 -11.60
CA THR A 92 -8.63 -2.40 -12.28
C THR A 92 -9.96 -2.36 -11.53
N ARG A 93 -10.43 -3.49 -10.98
CA ARG A 93 -11.67 -3.51 -10.17
C ARG A 93 -11.54 -2.72 -8.87
N LEU A 94 -10.35 -2.67 -8.25
CA LEU A 94 -10.11 -1.87 -7.05
C LEU A 94 -10.03 -0.38 -7.39
N GLU A 95 -9.36 -0.03 -8.49
CA GLU A 95 -9.31 1.34 -9.03
C GLU A 95 -10.72 1.85 -9.38
N ASP A 96 -11.55 1.04 -10.03
CA ASP A 96 -12.95 1.38 -10.34
C ASP A 96 -13.82 1.57 -9.09
N ARG A 97 -13.47 0.91 -7.97
CA ARG A 97 -14.18 1.04 -6.68
C ARG A 97 -13.68 2.21 -5.83
N LEU A 98 -12.57 2.84 -6.22
CA LEU A 98 -12.02 4.05 -5.61
C LEU A 98 -12.48 5.33 -6.31
N ASN A 99 -12.85 5.24 -7.59
CA ASN A 99 -13.40 6.34 -8.40
C ASN A 99 -14.93 6.49 -8.21
#